data_AF-A0A7J3YTW0-F1
#
_entry.id   AF-A0A7J3YTW0-F1
#
_cell.length_a   1.000
_cell.length_b   1.000
_cell.length_c   1.000
_cell.angle_alpha   90.00
_cell.angle_beta   90.00
_cell.angle_gamma   90.00
#
_symmetry.space_group_name_H-M   'P 1'
#
loop_
_entity.id
_entity.type
_entity.pdbx_description
1 polymer ?
#
loop_
_entity_poly.entity_id
_entity_poly.type
_entity_poly.pdbx_seq_one_letter_code
_entity_poly.pdbx_strand_id
1 'polypeptide(L)'
;MPPILWILTMYSITMIFLILFNLLNNLKFYREIASLEVPLLSKILYVLFCKFMYMKEYRKKRFYYPVYVQSIVNRISFNIYEDDEEWKKKLSNVPDDSVIVVSWGIPMITFMSLAITVYIVLYIIILIILQ
;
A
#
# COMPACT_ATOMS: atom_id res chain seq x y z
N MET A 1 20.63 -5.50 -22.53
CA MET A 1 20.34 -6.01 -21.18
C MET A 1 19.41 -7.22 -21.32
N PRO A 2 19.65 -8.34 -20.63
CA PRO A 2 18.76 -9.51 -20.69
C PRO A 2 17.28 -9.14 -20.43
N PRO A 3 16.31 -9.75 -21.12
CA PRO A 3 14.88 -9.43 -20.97
C PRO A 3 14.39 -9.47 -19.52
N ILE A 4 14.90 -10.42 -18.73
CA ILE A 4 14.53 -10.54 -17.32
C ILE A 4 14.96 -9.34 -16.48
N LEU A 5 16.13 -8.75 -16.77
CA LEU A 5 16.58 -7.55 -16.07
C LEU A 5 15.69 -6.36 -16.43
N TRP A 6 15.24 -6.24 -17.69
CA TRP A 6 14.29 -5.20 -18.09
C TRP A 6 12.97 -5.31 -17.34
N ILE A 7 12.41 -6.52 -17.24
CA ILE A 7 11.16 -6.75 -16.50
C ILE A 7 11.34 -6.38 -15.03
N LEU A 8 12.46 -6.77 -14.40
CA LEU A 8 12.76 -6.41 -13.01
C LEU A 8 12.90 -4.89 -12.84
N THR A 9 13.58 -4.20 -13.76
CA THR A 9 13.69 -2.74 -13.75
C THR A 9 12.32 -2.08 -13.84
N MET A 10 11.46 -2.50 -14.76
CA MET A 10 10.10 -1.95 -14.91
C MET A 10 9.22 -2.24 -13.69
N TYR A 11 9.35 -3.43 -13.11
CA TYR A 11 8.69 -3.76 -11.85
C TYR A 11 9.13 -2.84 -10.71
N SER A 12 10.44 -2.66 -10.51
CA SER A 12 10.98 -1.75 -9.50
C SER A 12 10.51 -0.31 -9.69
N ILE A 13 10.50 0.19 -10.92
CA ILE A 13 9.99 1.53 -11.26
C ILE A 13 8.51 1.64 -10.88
N THR A 14 7.70 0.63 -11.21
CA THR A 14 6.28 0.61 -10.89
C THR A 14 6.04 0.59 -9.38
N MET A 15 6.83 -0.18 -8.62
CA MET A 15 6.78 -0.20 -7.17
C MET A 15 7.14 1.15 -6.56
N ILE A 16 8.15 1.85 -7.09
CA ILE A 16 8.50 3.21 -6.66
C ILE A 16 7.33 4.17 -6.92
N PHE A 17 6.73 4.14 -8.11
CA PHE A 17 5.54 4.97 -8.40
C PHE A 17 4.37 4.68 -7.46
N LEU A 18 4.16 3.42 -7.09
CA LEU A 18 3.12 3.03 -6.14
C LEU A 18 3.40 3.60 -4.74
N ILE A 19 4.65 3.52 -4.26
CA ILE A 19 5.06 4.11 -2.98
C ILE A 19 4.86 5.63 -3.00
N LEU A 20 5.26 6.31 -4.08
CA LEU A 20 5.06 7.75 -4.24
C LEU A 20 3.58 8.14 -4.29
N PHE A 21 2.77 7.38 -5.03
CA PHE A 21 1.32 7.58 -5.08
C PHE A 21 0.69 7.39 -3.69
N ASN A 22 1.14 6.40 -2.94
CA ASN A 22 0.66 6.16 -1.58
C ASN A 22 1.07 7.29 -0.62
N LEU A 23 2.33 7.72 -0.68
CA LEU A 23 2.85 8.88 0.06
C LEU A 23 1.97 10.11 -0.18
N LEU A 24 1.75 10.48 -1.44
CA LEU A 24 0.93 11.65 -1.81
C LEU A 24 -0.50 11.53 -1.27
N ASN A 25 -1.11 10.35 -1.34
CA ASN A 25 -2.45 10.11 -0.78
C ASN A 25 -2.48 10.18 0.74
N ASN A 26 -1.40 9.82 1.43
CA ASN A 26 -1.31 9.89 2.88
C ASN A 26 -1.06 11.32 3.38
N LEU A 27 -0.47 12.21 2.57
CA LEU A 27 -0.24 13.61 2.96
C LEU A 27 -1.53 14.36 3.34
N LYS A 28 -2.70 13.94 2.83
CA LYS A 28 -3.98 14.53 3.24
C LYS A 28 -4.32 14.31 4.72
N PHE A 29 -3.67 13.34 5.36
CA PHE A 29 -3.81 13.00 6.78
C PHE A 29 -2.64 13.52 7.63
N TYR A 30 -1.96 14.59 7.20
CA TYR A 30 -0.75 15.09 7.90
C TYR A 30 -0.98 15.39 9.38
N ARG A 31 -2.18 15.83 9.77
CA ARG A 31 -2.52 16.13 11.16
C ARG A 31 -2.60 14.86 11.99
N GLU A 32 -3.27 13.84 11.45
CA GLU A 32 -3.44 12.54 12.08
C GLU A 32 -2.11 11.78 12.16
N ILE A 33 -1.26 11.89 11.13
CA ILE A 33 0.12 11.36 11.15
C ILE A 33 0.92 12.01 12.29
N ALA A 34 0.82 13.34 12.44
CA ALA A 34 1.53 14.07 13.49
C ALA A 34 1.07 13.64 14.89
N SER A 35 -0.22 13.40 15.08
CA SER A 35 -0.81 13.01 16.37
C SER A 35 -0.59 11.54 16.76
N LEU A 36 -0.01 10.70 15.89
CA LEU A 36 0.27 9.31 16.25
C LEU A 36 1.27 9.21 17.40
N GLU A 37 0.96 8.40 18.41
CA GLU A 37 1.81 8.09 19.56
C GLU A 37 2.79 6.94 19.23
N VAL A 38 3.55 7.10 18.14
CA VAL A 38 4.55 6.12 17.70
C VAL A 38 5.88 6.80 17.34
N PRO A 39 7.02 6.07 17.38
CA PRO A 39 8.30 6.61 16.96
C PRO A 39 8.27 7.16 15.54
N LEU A 40 9.11 8.16 15.26
CA LEU A 40 9.21 8.80 13.95
C LEU A 40 9.44 7.79 12.81
N LEU A 41 10.27 6.77 13.07
CA LEU A 41 10.53 5.70 12.09
C LEU A 41 9.24 4.97 11.69
N SER A 42 8.39 4.61 12.67
CA SER A 42 7.10 3.97 12.40
C SER A 42 6.17 4.90 11.61
N LYS A 43 6.15 6.20 11.92
CA LYS A 43 5.38 7.19 11.13
C LYS A 43 5.82 7.21 9.67
N ILE A 44 7.13 7.24 9.41
CA ILE A 44 7.68 7.21 8.05
C ILE A 44 7.27 5.91 7.34
N LEU A 45 7.42 4.76 8.00
CA LEU A 45 7.03 3.47 7.42
C LEU A 45 5.54 3.41 7.09
N TYR A 46 4.68 3.91 7.98
CA TYR A 46 3.25 3.97 7.75
C TYR A 46 2.89 4.85 6.56
N VAL A 47 3.52 6.01 6.43
CA VAL A 47 3.27 6.94 5.33
C VAL A 47 3.72 6.36 3.98
N LEU A 48 4.82 5.60 3.95
CA LEU A 48 5.35 5.02 2.72
C LEU A 48 4.62 3.73 2.31
N PHE A 49 4.43 2.80 3.24
CA PHE A 49 4.02 1.43 2.94
C PHE A 49 2.59 1.08 3.37
N CYS A 50 2.00 1.87 4.25
CA CYS A 50 0.64 1.65 4.74
C CYS A 50 -0.29 2.75 4.25
N LYS A 51 -1.58 2.59 4.50
CA LYS A 51 -2.61 3.55 4.09
C LYS A 51 -3.32 4.09 5.31
N PHE A 52 -3.47 5.41 5.35
CA PHE A 52 -4.34 6.07 6.30
C PHE A 52 -5.76 6.13 5.74
N MET A 53 -6.74 5.81 6.57
CA MET A 53 -8.14 5.90 6.19
C MET A 53 -9.06 6.02 7.38
N TYR A 54 -10.25 6.57 7.16
CA TYR A 54 -11.31 6.58 8.15
C TYR A 54 -11.88 5.18 8.38
N MET A 55 -12.31 4.91 9.60
CA MET A 55 -12.94 3.64 9.98
C MET A 55 -14.19 3.34 9.13
N LYS A 56 -14.98 4.36 8.77
CA LYS A 56 -16.11 4.23 7.83
C LYS A 56 -15.73 3.65 6.47
N GLU A 57 -14.53 3.97 5.98
CA GLU A 57 -14.03 3.46 4.70
C GLU A 57 -13.48 2.04 4.87
N TYR A 58 -12.81 1.77 5.99
CA TYR A 58 -12.23 0.48 6.30
C TYR A 58 -13.29 -0.62 6.32
N ARG A 59 -14.42 -0.36 7.00
CA ARG A 59 -15.54 -1.31 7.09
C ARG A 59 -16.09 -1.75 5.73
N LYS A 60 -15.96 -0.91 4.70
CA LYS A 60 -16.44 -1.18 3.33
C LYS A 60 -15.43 -1.88 2.44
N LYS A 61 -14.14 -1.91 2.83
CA LYS A 61 -13.07 -2.51 2.03
C LYS A 61 -12.74 -3.91 2.54
N ARG A 62 -12.02 -4.66 1.71
CA ARG A 62 -11.48 -6.00 2.01
C ARG A 62 -9.99 -6.01 1.70
N PHE A 63 -9.25 -6.93 2.29
CA PHE A 63 -7.79 -7.07 2.15
C PHE A 63 -7.01 -5.87 2.71
N TYR A 64 -7.58 -5.22 3.72
CA TYR A 64 -6.90 -4.18 4.49
C TYR A 64 -6.76 -4.68 5.92
N TYR A 65 -5.54 -4.69 6.42
CA TYR A 65 -5.22 -5.26 7.73
C TYR A 65 -4.74 -4.13 8.65
N PRO A 66 -5.38 -3.90 9.80
CA PRO A 66 -5.01 -2.81 10.70
C PRO A 66 -3.60 -3.03 11.24
N VAL A 67 -2.73 -2.03 11.09
CA VAL A 67 -1.37 -2.03 11.66
C VAL A 67 -1.24 -1.02 12.79
N TYR A 68 -2.05 0.04 12.77
CA TYR A 68 -2.17 0.94 13.91
C TYR A 68 -3.61 1.41 14.11
N VAL A 69 -4.09 1.24 15.34
CA VAL A 69 -5.35 1.78 15.85
C VAL A 69 -5.07 2.20 17.29
N GLN A 70 -5.32 3.47 17.63
CA GLN A 70 -5.00 4.04 18.93
C GLN A 70 -5.52 3.15 20.08
N SER A 71 -4.64 2.79 21.01
CA SER A 71 -4.93 1.94 22.18
C SER A 71 -5.40 0.50 21.90
N ILE A 72 -5.46 0.05 20.63
CA ILE A 72 -5.92 -1.31 20.27
C ILE A 72 -4.82 -2.09 19.55
N VAL A 73 -4.16 -1.47 18.56
CA VAL A 73 -3.15 -2.14 17.71
C VAL A 73 -1.97 -1.21 17.49
N ASN A 74 -0.76 -1.70 17.72
CA ASN A 74 0.47 -0.99 17.40
C ASN A 74 1.52 -1.99 16.86
N ARG A 75 1.65 -2.06 15.54
CA ARG A 75 2.58 -2.94 14.83
C ARG A 75 2.95 -2.37 13.47
N ILE A 76 3.99 -2.91 12.84
CA ILE A 76 4.49 -2.43 11.53
C ILE A 76 4.02 -3.33 10.37
N SER A 77 3.70 -4.59 10.66
CA SER A 77 3.26 -5.58 9.68
C SER A 77 2.02 -6.33 10.16
N PHE A 78 1.35 -6.98 9.23
CA PHE A 78 0.23 -7.91 9.49
C PHE A 78 0.68 -9.35 9.22
N ASN A 79 -0.02 -10.31 9.79
CA ASN A 79 0.15 -11.72 9.48
C ASN A 79 -0.83 -12.13 8.37
N ILE A 80 -0.34 -12.84 7.35
CA ILE A 80 -1.12 -13.32 6.20
C ILE A 80 -2.25 -14.29 6.58
N TYR A 81 -2.16 -14.92 7.75
CA TYR A 81 -3.18 -15.83 8.26
C TYR A 81 -4.32 -15.12 9.01
N GLU A 82 -4.28 -13.79 9.12
CA GLU A 82 -5.33 -13.03 9.78
C GLU A 82 -6.60 -12.93 8.92
N ASP A 83 -7.75 -13.00 9.59
CA ASP A 83 -9.06 -12.84 8.97
C ASP A 83 -9.52 -11.36 9.03
N ASP A 84 -9.91 -10.83 7.87
CA ASP A 84 -10.47 -9.49 7.70
C ASP A 84 -11.78 -9.31 8.50
N GLU A 85 -12.62 -10.36 8.56
CA GLU A 85 -13.90 -10.31 9.28
C GLU A 85 -13.69 -10.33 10.80
N GLU A 86 -12.66 -11.03 11.28
CA GLU A 86 -12.31 -11.01 12.71
C GLU A 86 -11.83 -9.62 13.13
N TRP A 87 -11.03 -8.95 12.31
CA TRP A 87 -10.61 -7.58 12.57
C TRP A 87 -11.76 -6.58 12.57
N LYS A 88 -12.70 -6.70 11.62
CA LYS A 88 -13.90 -5.85 11.60
C LYS A 88 -14.75 -6.02 12.85
N LYS A 89 -14.86 -7.25 13.38
CA LYS A 89 -15.53 -7.51 14.65
C LYS A 89 -14.79 -6.88 15.82
N LYS A 90 -13.46 -7.04 15.91
CA LYS A 90 -12.62 -6.44 16.98
C LYS A 90 -12.69 -4.91 16.99
N LEU A 91 -12.78 -4.30 15.81
CA LEU A 91 -12.81 -2.85 15.63
C LEU A 91 -14.23 -2.27 15.54
N SER A 92 -15.25 -3.08 15.83
CA SER A 92 -16.66 -2.69 15.69
C SER A 92 -17.05 -1.46 16.50
N ASN A 93 -16.45 -1.28 17.68
CA ASN A 93 -16.71 -0.17 18.60
C ASN A 93 -15.91 1.10 18.30
N VAL A 94 -15.02 1.09 17.30
CA VAL A 94 -14.23 2.27 16.95
C VAL A 94 -15.11 3.26 16.16
N PRO A 95 -15.14 4.56 16.53
CA PRO A 95 -15.92 5.57 15.83
C PRO A 95 -15.58 5.68 14.35
N ASP A 96 -16.59 5.93 13.53
CA ASP A 96 -16.48 5.94 12.06
C ASP A 96 -15.59 7.08 11.51
N ASP A 97 -15.46 8.16 12.27
CA ASP A 97 -14.61 9.33 12.01
C ASP A 97 -13.17 9.14 12.49
N SER A 98 -12.87 8.06 13.22
CA SER A 98 -11.50 7.75 13.62
C SER A 98 -10.65 7.36 12.42
N VAL A 99 -9.43 7.88 12.36
CA VAL A 99 -8.43 7.51 11.35
C VAL A 99 -7.60 6.36 11.87
N ILE A 100 -7.44 5.34 11.03
CA ILE A 100 -6.61 4.17 11.30
C ILE A 100 -5.53 4.02 10.23
N VAL A 101 -4.48 3.27 10.57
CA VAL A 101 -3.45 2.87 9.61
C VAL A 101 -3.63 1.40 9.30
N VAL A 102 -3.74 1.10 8.01
CA VAL A 102 -3.90 -0.26 7.51
C VAL A 102 -2.78 -0.61 6.54
N SER A 103 -2.29 -1.83 6.63
CA SER A 103 -1.58 -2.46 5.53
C SER A 103 -2.60 -2.93 4.50
N TRP A 104 -2.17 -3.03 3.24
CA TRP A 104 -2.97 -3.53 2.14
C TRP A 104 -2.18 -4.56 1.37
N GLY A 105 -2.85 -5.66 1.02
CA GLY A 105 -2.25 -6.69 0.18
C GLY A 105 -2.13 -6.15 -1.24
N ILE A 106 -0.93 -5.72 -1.63
CA ILE A 106 -0.60 -5.39 -3.01
C ILE A 106 -0.20 -6.71 -3.70
N PRO A 107 -1.00 -7.28 -4.62
CA PRO A 107 -0.69 -8.57 -5.20
C PRO A 107 0.51 -8.43 -6.14
N MET A 108 1.65 -9.04 -5.78
CA MET A 108 2.88 -8.98 -6.57
C MET A 108 2.67 -9.38 -8.03
N ILE A 109 1.83 -10.40 -8.26
CA ILE A 109 1.48 -10.90 -9.60
C ILE A 109 0.88 -9.79 -10.47
N THR A 110 0.01 -8.94 -9.92
CA THR A 110 -0.62 -7.85 -10.70
C THR A 110 0.44 -6.87 -11.23
N PHE A 111 1.42 -6.51 -10.40
CA PHE A 111 2.49 -5.58 -10.78
C PHE A 111 3.50 -6.22 -11.72
N MET A 112 3.78 -7.51 -11.54
CA MET A 112 4.64 -8.26 -12.45
C MET A 112 4.02 -8.37 -13.84
N SER A 113 2.72 -8.69 -13.93
CA SER A 113 1.98 -8.69 -15.19
C SER A 113 1.97 -7.32 -15.85
N LEU A 114 1.80 -6.25 -15.08
CA LEU A 114 1.87 -4.88 -15.61
C LEU A 114 3.26 -4.56 -16.19
N ALA A 115 4.32 -4.93 -15.47
CA ALA A 115 5.70 -4.72 -15.92
C ALA A 115 6.00 -5.48 -17.23
N ILE A 116 5.51 -6.72 -17.37
CA ILE A 116 5.64 -7.50 -18.61
C ILE A 116 4.90 -6.83 -19.76
N THR A 117 3.66 -6.37 -19.55
CA THR A 117 2.89 -5.66 -20.57
C THR A 117 3.60 -4.40 -21.04
N VAL A 118 4.11 -3.57 -20.11
CA VAL A 118 4.89 -2.36 -20.43
C VAL A 118 6.14 -2.70 -21.23
N TYR A 119 6.88 -3.74 -20.83
CA TYR A 119 8.05 -4.21 -21.57
C TYR A 119 7.71 -4.60 -23.01
N ILE A 120 6.65 -5.39 -23.22
CA ILE A 120 6.22 -5.83 -24.56
C ILE A 120 5.85 -4.62 -25.43
N VAL A 121 5.08 -3.68 -24.89
CA VAL A 121 4.66 -2.46 -25.62
C VAL A 121 5.88 -1.62 -26.02
N LEU A 122 6.81 -1.37 -25.10
CA LEU A 122 8.02 -0.60 -25.39
C LEU A 122 8.90 -1.29 -26.43
N TYR A 123 9.04 -2.62 -26.34
CA TYR A 123 9.80 -3.40 -27.32
C TYR A 123 9.22 -3.28 -28.73
N ILE A 124 7.89 -3.37 -28.87
CA ILE A 124 7.21 -3.21 -30.17
C ILE A 124 7.41 -1.80 -30.72
N ILE A 125 7.27 -0.76 -29.89
CA ILE A 125 7.47 0.64 -30.30
C ILE A 125 8.90 0.85 -30.83
N ILE A 126 9.90 0.32 -30.14
CA ILE A 126 11.30 0.43 -30.54
C ILE A 126 11.53 -0.26 -31.90
N LEU A 127 10.94 -1.44 -32.13
CA LEU A 127 11.03 -2.13 -33.42
C LEU A 127 10.44 -1.31 -34.57
N ILE A 128 9.29 -0.66 -34.34
CA ILE A 128 8.64 0.19 -35.35
C ILE A 128 9.48 1.43 -35.67
N ILE A 129 10.11 2.05 -34.67
CA ILE A 129 10.92 3.26 -34.87
C ILE A 129 12.26 2.95 -35.58
N LEU A 130 12.79 1.73 -35.39
CA LEU A 130 14.08 1.30 -35.97
C LEU A 130 13.96 0.68 -37.37
N GLN A 131 12.73 0.45 -37.87
CA GLN A 131 12.45 0.07 -39.25
C GLN A 131 12.27 1.29 -40.14
#